data_AF-A0A011AIZ8-F1
#
_entry.id   AF-A0A011AIZ8-F1
#
_cell.length_a   1.000
_cell.length_b   1.000
_cell.length_c   1.000
_cell.angle_alpha   90.00
_cell.angle_beta   90.00
_cell.angle_gamma   90.00
#
_symmetry.space_group_name_H-M   'P 1'
#
loop_
_entity.id
_entity.type
_entity.pdbx_description
1 polymer ?
#
loop_
_entity_poly.entity_id
_entity_poly.type
_entity_poly.pdbx_seq_one_letter_code
_entity_poly.pdbx_strand_id
1 'polypeptide(L)'
;MSAELADELARKREAESKAEQARQLVARYRDPLLLSSSDLQSRIFNVLRPNGFRGGRHPEYFRMNTLYVIAEFFGWLEVIRRDLQFLDLGAAEDTRLLLERIEGVRHAFASTSAWRDDYYIYRGEQRAIGELMAVATNSAEQASGAVCLGYASFVQKLDDPGFGRWFDRLGAAVDALPGKRPERLVHAQNALIDLIEFLDPDGHRLTGQRERLS
;
A
#
# COMPACT_ATOMS: atom_id res chain seq x y z
N MET A 1 34.44 25.48 -26.28
CA MET A 1 33.55 24.82 -25.29
C MET A 1 34.25 23.54 -24.87
N SER A 2 34.66 23.42 -23.59
CA SER A 2 35.51 22.30 -23.11
C SER A 2 34.73 20.98 -23.12
N ALA A 3 35.43 19.86 -23.37
CA ALA A 3 34.86 18.52 -23.32
C ALA A 3 34.29 18.17 -21.93
N GLU A 4 34.88 18.70 -20.85
CA GLU A 4 34.36 18.56 -19.48
C GLU A 4 33.01 19.22 -19.30
N LEU A 5 32.83 20.43 -19.85
CA LEU A 5 31.56 21.16 -19.76
C LEU A 5 30.44 20.45 -20.53
N ALA A 6 30.77 19.81 -21.66
CA ALA A 6 29.83 19.03 -22.44
C ALA A 6 29.40 17.74 -21.72
N ASP A 7 30.34 17.05 -21.06
CA ASP A 7 30.06 15.86 -20.26
C ASP A 7 29.25 16.20 -18.99
N GLU A 8 29.57 17.29 -18.30
CA GLU A 8 28.80 17.78 -17.16
C GLU A 8 27.35 18.12 -17.55
N LEU A 9 27.17 18.83 -18.68
CA LEU A 9 25.83 19.13 -19.23
C LEU A 9 25.06 17.86 -19.62
N ALA A 10 25.74 16.83 -20.15
CA ALA A 10 25.11 15.57 -20.52
C ALA A 10 24.62 14.80 -19.28
N ARG A 11 25.46 14.68 -18.25
CA ARG A 11 25.09 14.04 -16.97
C ARG A 11 23.94 14.77 -16.29
N LYS A 12 23.94 16.11 -16.32
CA LYS A 12 22.86 16.92 -15.74
C LYS A 12 21.53 16.69 -16.47
N ARG A 13 21.54 16.67 -17.81
CA ARG A 13 20.34 16.38 -18.62
C ARG A 13 19.80 14.97 -18.38
N GLU A 14 20.68 13.99 -18.25
CA GLU A 14 20.28 12.61 -17.95
C GLU A 14 19.62 12.52 -16.56
N ALA A 15 20.19 13.17 -15.55
CA ALA A 15 19.61 13.21 -14.20
C ALA A 15 18.24 13.91 -14.17
N GLU A 16 18.10 15.05 -14.87
CA GLU A 16 16.84 15.77 -15.00
C GLU A 16 15.76 14.93 -15.72
N SER A 17 16.14 14.20 -16.77
CA SER A 17 15.24 13.31 -17.51
C SER A 17 14.77 12.14 -16.65
N LYS A 18 15.66 11.53 -15.86
CA LYS A 18 15.31 10.45 -14.92
C LYS A 18 14.37 10.94 -13.82
N ALA A 19 14.65 12.11 -13.24
CA ALA A 19 13.79 12.71 -12.22
C ALA A 19 12.38 13.01 -12.76
N GLU A 20 12.27 13.44 -14.02
CA GLU A 20 10.99 13.68 -14.66
C GLU A 20 10.19 12.39 -14.88
N GLN A 21 10.83 11.32 -15.33
CA GLN A 21 10.17 10.00 -15.46
C GLN A 21 9.66 9.47 -14.12
N ALA A 22 10.45 9.63 -13.05
CA ALA A 22 10.03 9.27 -11.70
C ALA A 22 8.82 10.09 -11.24
N ARG A 23 8.80 11.41 -11.47
CA ARG A 23 7.65 12.27 -11.15
C ARG A 23 6.38 11.86 -11.90
N GLN A 24 6.49 11.53 -13.19
CA GLN A 24 5.35 11.09 -14.00
C GLN A 24 4.78 9.76 -13.50
N LEU A 25 5.65 8.82 -13.09
CA LEU A 25 5.22 7.57 -12.49
C LEU A 25 4.52 7.82 -11.14
N VAL A 26 5.09 8.66 -10.27
CA VAL A 26 4.46 9.03 -9.00
C VAL A 26 3.08 9.65 -9.26
N ALA A 27 2.96 10.56 -10.22
CA ALA A 27 1.67 11.15 -10.59
C ALA A 27 0.65 10.10 -11.04
N ARG A 28 1.08 9.11 -11.82
CA ARG A 28 0.23 8.03 -12.33
C ARG A 28 -0.29 7.09 -11.24
N TYR A 29 0.53 6.80 -10.23
CA TYR A 29 0.15 5.89 -9.13
C TYR A 29 -0.34 6.60 -7.87
N ARG A 30 -0.36 7.94 -7.88
CA ARG A 30 -0.82 8.77 -6.78
C ARG A 30 -2.24 8.40 -6.36
N ASP A 31 -3.18 8.42 -7.30
CA ASP A 31 -4.59 8.21 -6.99
C ASP A 31 -4.89 6.76 -6.55
N PRO A 32 -4.40 5.70 -7.22
CA PRO A 32 -4.60 4.33 -6.74
C PRO A 32 -3.98 4.05 -5.36
N LEU A 33 -2.77 4.57 -5.09
CA LEU A 33 -2.13 4.43 -3.79
C LEU A 33 -2.87 5.22 -2.71
N LEU A 34 -3.34 6.42 -3.03
CA LEU A 34 -4.12 7.26 -2.13
C LEU A 34 -5.45 6.59 -1.75
N LEU A 35 -6.18 6.04 -2.73
CA LEU A 35 -7.44 5.34 -2.50
C LEU A 35 -7.25 4.11 -1.61
N SER A 36 -6.33 3.21 -1.97
CA SER A 36 -6.07 2.00 -1.18
C SER A 36 -5.53 2.30 0.22
N SER A 37 -4.72 3.36 0.38
CA SER A 37 -4.26 3.81 1.70
C SER A 37 -5.43 4.33 2.54
N SER A 38 -6.32 5.12 1.95
CA SER A 38 -7.52 5.66 2.61
C SER A 38 -8.46 4.55 3.06
N ASP A 39 -8.73 3.56 2.19
CA ASP A 39 -9.62 2.45 2.50
C ASP A 39 -9.07 1.59 3.65
N LEU A 40 -7.76 1.28 3.62
CA LEU A 40 -7.11 0.53 4.69
C LEU A 40 -7.06 1.32 6.00
N GLN A 41 -6.68 2.59 5.96
CA GLN A 41 -6.68 3.48 7.12
C GLN A 41 -8.07 3.58 7.74
N SER A 42 -9.10 3.78 6.92
CA SER A 42 -10.50 3.89 7.36
C SER A 42 -11.01 2.58 7.94
N ARG A 43 -10.63 1.43 7.35
CA ARG A 43 -10.93 0.11 7.92
C ARG A 43 -10.33 -0.04 9.30
N ILE A 44 -9.03 0.24 9.47
CA ILE A 44 -8.36 0.11 10.77
C ILE A 44 -8.97 1.07 11.80
N PHE A 45 -9.19 2.33 11.43
CA PHE A 45 -9.80 3.34 12.30
C PHE A 45 -11.18 2.88 12.80
N ASN A 46 -12.04 2.42 11.89
CA ASN A 46 -13.37 1.94 12.24
C ASN A 46 -13.35 0.67 13.09
N VAL A 47 -12.38 -0.23 12.89
CA VAL A 47 -12.29 -1.43 13.72
C VAL A 47 -11.88 -1.10 15.14
N LEU A 48 -10.90 -0.21 15.31
CA LEU A 48 -10.29 0.04 16.61
C LEU A 48 -11.02 1.10 17.45
N ARG A 49 -11.77 2.01 16.83
CA ARG A 49 -12.52 3.03 17.59
C ARG A 49 -13.71 2.42 18.36
N PRO A 50 -14.15 3.05 19.46
CA PRO A 50 -15.40 2.70 20.12
C PRO A 50 -16.59 2.78 19.16
N ASN A 51 -17.51 1.83 19.23
CA ASN A 51 -18.73 1.76 18.41
C ASN A 51 -18.51 1.75 16.89
N GLY A 52 -17.29 1.49 16.41
CA GLY A 52 -17.04 1.34 14.99
C GLY A 52 -17.50 -0.01 14.45
N PHE A 53 -17.59 -0.13 13.13
CA PHE A 53 -18.11 -1.34 12.48
C PHE A 53 -17.13 -2.51 12.63
N ARG A 54 -17.59 -3.55 13.33
CA ARG A 54 -16.85 -4.77 13.67
C ARG A 54 -17.54 -6.04 13.14
N GLY A 55 -18.21 -5.91 11.99
CA GLY A 55 -18.94 -6.99 11.31
C GLY A 55 -20.39 -7.15 11.73
N GLY A 56 -20.73 -7.06 13.02
CA GLY A 56 -22.12 -7.15 13.48
C GLY A 56 -22.85 -8.38 12.92
N ARG A 57 -23.88 -8.17 12.09
CA ARG A 57 -24.65 -9.24 11.42
C ARG A 57 -23.97 -9.87 10.20
N HIS A 58 -22.82 -9.34 9.78
CA HIS A 58 -22.08 -9.77 8.58
C HIS A 58 -20.59 -10.04 8.91
N PRO A 59 -20.28 -11.02 9.78
CA PRO A 59 -18.91 -11.33 10.19
C PRO A 59 -18.03 -11.80 9.02
N GLU A 60 -18.61 -12.57 8.09
CA GLU A 60 -17.89 -13.04 6.90
C GLU A 60 -17.46 -11.89 5.98
N TYR A 61 -18.39 -10.97 5.67
CA TYR A 61 -18.08 -9.75 4.92
C TYR A 61 -16.99 -8.93 5.62
N PHE A 62 -17.09 -8.79 6.95
CA PHE A 62 -16.09 -8.07 7.72
C PHE A 62 -14.69 -8.68 7.57
N ARG A 63 -14.58 -10.00 7.72
CA ARG A 63 -13.33 -10.74 7.54
C ARG A 63 -12.79 -10.54 6.12
N MET A 64 -13.60 -10.87 5.11
CA MET A 64 -13.21 -10.83 3.70
C MET A 64 -12.82 -9.42 3.24
N ASN A 65 -13.62 -8.40 3.57
CA ASN A 65 -13.31 -7.03 3.18
C ASN A 65 -12.09 -6.47 3.92
N THR A 66 -11.90 -6.83 5.20
CA THR A 66 -10.68 -6.41 5.93
C THR A 66 -9.42 -7.02 5.32
N LEU A 67 -9.46 -8.31 4.98
CA LEU A 67 -8.36 -8.98 4.28
C LEU A 67 -8.13 -8.36 2.90
N TYR A 68 -9.21 -8.03 2.18
CA TYR A 68 -9.13 -7.40 0.86
C TYR A 68 -8.43 -6.05 0.91
N VAL A 69 -8.84 -5.11 1.77
CA VAL A 69 -8.23 -3.76 1.77
C VAL A 69 -6.76 -3.80 2.21
N ILE A 70 -6.37 -4.77 3.05
CA ILE A 70 -4.96 -5.04 3.36
C ILE A 70 -4.23 -5.54 2.10
N ALA A 71 -4.81 -6.53 1.43
CA ALA A 71 -4.22 -7.13 0.23
C ALA A 71 -4.11 -6.13 -0.91
N GLU A 72 -5.14 -5.30 -1.12
CA GLU A 72 -5.22 -4.29 -2.17
C GLU A 72 -4.11 -3.24 -2.04
N PHE A 73 -3.85 -2.77 -0.82
CA PHE A 73 -2.73 -1.88 -0.54
C PHE A 73 -1.40 -2.51 -0.97
N PHE A 74 -1.11 -3.76 -0.54
CA PHE A 74 0.11 -4.45 -0.96
C PHE A 74 0.16 -4.78 -2.45
N GLY A 75 -1.00 -5.00 -3.08
CA GLY A 75 -1.14 -5.15 -4.53
C GLY A 75 -0.68 -3.90 -5.29
N TRP A 76 -1.14 -2.72 -4.85
CA TRP A 76 -0.67 -1.46 -5.44
C TRP A 76 0.81 -1.21 -5.19
N LEU A 77 1.34 -1.56 -4.02
CA LEU A 77 2.79 -1.49 -3.78
C LEU A 77 3.59 -2.38 -4.75
N GLU A 78 3.09 -3.58 -5.06
CA GLU A 78 3.75 -4.47 -6.03
C GLU A 78 3.64 -3.96 -7.46
N VAL A 79 2.48 -3.42 -7.87
CA VAL A 79 2.33 -2.77 -9.20
C VAL A 79 3.34 -1.62 -9.32
N ILE A 80 3.40 -0.73 -8.32
CA ILE A 80 4.36 0.37 -8.28
C ILE A 80 5.80 -0.15 -8.36
N ARG A 81 6.13 -1.18 -7.57
CA ARG A 81 7.48 -1.77 -7.55
C ARG A 81 7.90 -2.31 -8.93
N ARG A 82 6.98 -2.96 -9.67
CA ARG A 82 7.25 -3.50 -11.01
C ARG A 82 7.53 -2.41 -12.04
N ASP A 83 6.89 -1.24 -11.93
CA ASP A 83 7.18 -0.10 -12.82
C ASP A 83 8.45 0.64 -12.37
N LEU A 84 8.68 0.76 -11.06
CA LEU A 84 9.84 1.44 -10.47
C LEU A 84 11.17 0.70 -10.70
N GLN A 85 11.17 -0.63 -10.88
CA GLN A 85 12.41 -1.41 -11.08
C GLN A 85 13.20 -1.01 -12.33
N PHE A 86 12.59 -0.26 -13.24
CA PHE A 86 13.20 0.25 -14.47
C PHE A 86 13.67 1.70 -14.37
N LEU A 87 13.49 2.34 -13.22
CA LEU A 87 13.87 3.74 -12.98
C LEU A 87 15.00 3.82 -11.95
N ASP A 88 15.97 4.70 -12.21
CA ASP A 88 17.01 5.06 -11.24
C ASP A 88 16.45 6.12 -10.28
N LEU A 89 15.86 5.66 -9.17
CA LEU A 89 15.04 6.46 -8.24
C LEU A 89 15.85 7.38 -7.32
N GLY A 90 17.18 7.29 -7.34
CA GLY A 90 18.05 8.08 -6.47
C GLY A 90 18.09 9.57 -6.80
N ALA A 91 17.48 9.99 -7.91
CA ALA A 91 17.62 11.35 -8.44
C ALA A 91 16.57 12.37 -7.95
N ALA A 92 15.44 11.94 -7.37
CA ALA A 92 14.33 12.85 -7.02
C ALA A 92 13.92 12.73 -5.54
N GLU A 93 13.95 13.87 -4.82
CA GLU A 93 13.62 13.95 -3.39
C GLU A 93 12.21 13.44 -3.06
N ASP A 94 11.21 13.80 -3.86
CA ASP A 94 9.82 13.37 -3.67
C ASP A 94 9.67 11.85 -3.77
N THR A 95 10.45 11.20 -4.64
CA THR A 95 10.44 9.74 -4.79
C THR A 95 11.03 9.08 -3.55
N ARG A 96 12.12 9.64 -3.00
CA ARG A 96 12.71 9.16 -1.75
C ARG A 96 11.72 9.28 -0.58
N LEU A 97 11.03 10.41 -0.47
CA LEU A 97 10.03 10.64 0.57
C LEU A 97 8.83 9.70 0.43
N LEU A 98 8.32 9.48 -0.79
CA LEU A 98 7.26 8.51 -1.03
C LEU A 98 7.66 7.10 -0.57
N LEU A 99 8.86 6.65 -0.96
CA LEU A 99 9.39 5.33 -0.58
C LEU A 99 9.56 5.22 0.94
N GLU A 100 10.01 6.29 1.60
CA GLU A 100 10.12 6.36 3.06
C GLU A 100 8.75 6.20 3.75
N ARG A 101 7.71 6.87 3.23
CA ARG A 101 6.33 6.76 3.76
C ARG A 101 5.74 5.37 3.55
N ILE A 102 5.92 4.79 2.37
CA ILE A 102 5.55 3.39 2.08
C ILE A 102 6.26 2.43 3.04
N GLU A 103 7.56 2.64 3.26
CA GLU A 103 8.36 1.80 4.13
C GLU A 103 7.91 1.88 5.60
N GLY A 104 7.43 3.04 6.07
CA GLY A 104 6.80 3.19 7.38
C GLY A 104 5.60 2.26 7.57
N VAL A 105 4.69 2.19 6.58
CA VAL A 105 3.52 1.29 6.63
C VAL A 105 3.97 -0.17 6.61
N ARG A 106 4.88 -0.54 5.71
CA ARG A 106 5.41 -1.91 5.61
C ARG A 106 6.11 -2.36 6.89
N HIS A 107 6.88 -1.46 7.52
CA HIS A 107 7.55 -1.72 8.78
C HIS A 107 6.55 -1.97 9.90
N ALA A 108 5.49 -1.16 10.00
CA ALA A 108 4.44 -1.36 10.99
C ALA A 108 3.82 -2.76 10.88
N PHE A 109 3.51 -3.23 9.66
CA PHE A 109 3.01 -4.60 9.48
C PHE A 109 4.08 -5.68 9.75
N ALA A 110 5.35 -5.45 9.42
CA ALA A 110 6.39 -6.49 9.51
C ALA A 110 7.05 -6.65 10.88
N SER A 111 7.06 -5.62 11.73
CA SER A 111 7.88 -5.59 12.94
C SER A 111 7.38 -6.58 14.00
N THR A 112 8.08 -7.69 14.22
CA THR A 112 7.72 -8.68 15.25
C THR A 112 8.51 -8.51 16.56
N SER A 113 9.51 -7.63 16.58
CA SER A 113 10.26 -7.29 17.80
C SER A 113 9.54 -6.24 18.65
N ALA A 114 8.73 -5.37 18.03
CA ALA A 114 8.01 -4.31 18.72
C ALA A 114 6.72 -4.79 19.40
N TRP A 115 5.99 -5.71 18.77
CA TRP A 115 4.67 -6.15 19.24
C TRP A 115 4.50 -7.66 19.12
N ARG A 116 3.88 -8.27 20.14
CA ARG A 116 3.52 -9.68 20.18
C ARG A 116 2.04 -9.84 19.88
N ASP A 117 1.71 -10.00 18.61
CA ASP A 117 0.35 -10.21 18.12
C ASP A 117 0.35 -11.10 16.87
N ASP A 118 -0.83 -11.46 16.37
CA ASP A 118 -0.99 -12.28 15.15
C ASP A 118 -1.35 -11.43 13.91
N TYR A 119 -1.24 -10.10 14.00
CA TYR A 119 -1.56 -9.15 12.92
C TYR A 119 -0.34 -8.75 12.10
N TYR A 120 0.85 -9.25 12.43
CA TYR A 120 2.03 -9.01 11.61
C TYR A 120 1.85 -9.61 10.22
N ILE A 121 2.54 -9.06 9.24
CA ILE A 121 2.69 -9.62 7.90
C ILE A 121 4.16 -9.47 7.55
N TYR A 122 4.89 -10.57 7.46
CA TYR A 122 6.32 -10.54 7.17
C TYR A 122 6.59 -9.87 5.83
N ARG A 123 7.77 -9.25 5.65
CA ARG A 123 8.12 -8.59 4.38
C ARG A 123 7.97 -9.51 3.15
N GLY A 124 8.29 -10.79 3.31
CA GLY A 124 8.09 -11.81 2.28
C GLY A 124 6.62 -12.09 2.01
N GLU A 125 5.78 -12.18 3.04
CA GLU A 125 4.33 -12.34 2.91
C GLU A 125 3.68 -11.10 2.25
N GLN A 126 4.09 -9.89 2.64
CA GLN A 126 3.63 -8.64 2.01
C GLN A 126 3.90 -8.66 0.51
N ARG A 127 5.09 -9.13 0.10
CA ARG A 127 5.46 -9.27 -1.31
C ARG A 127 4.64 -10.34 -2.01
N ALA A 128 4.50 -11.52 -1.41
CA ALA A 128 3.72 -12.60 -2.01
C ALA A 128 2.24 -12.21 -2.18
N ILE A 129 1.64 -11.57 -1.17
CA ILE A 129 0.28 -11.00 -1.27
C ILE A 129 0.22 -9.96 -2.40
N GLY A 130 1.18 -9.05 -2.46
CA GLY A 130 1.25 -8.07 -3.55
C GLY A 130 1.34 -8.71 -4.93
N GLU A 131 2.18 -9.74 -5.10
CA GLU A 131 2.34 -10.49 -6.35
C GLU A 131 1.05 -11.20 -6.77
N LEU A 132 0.31 -11.78 -5.82
CA LEU A 132 -0.99 -12.42 -6.06
C LEU A 132 -2.10 -11.42 -6.41
N MET A 133 -2.01 -10.20 -5.89
CA MET A 133 -2.96 -9.12 -6.14
C MET A 133 -2.65 -8.34 -7.43
N ALA A 134 -1.40 -8.29 -7.88
CA ALA A 134 -1.01 -7.58 -9.10
C ALA A 134 -1.25 -8.45 -10.36
N VAL A 135 -2.43 -8.27 -10.98
CA VAL A 135 -2.86 -9.02 -12.17
C VAL A 135 -2.55 -8.27 -13.45
N ALA A 136 -2.13 -8.99 -14.49
CA ALA A 136 -1.96 -8.42 -15.81
C ALA A 136 -3.31 -8.02 -16.42
N THR A 137 -3.34 -6.86 -17.07
CA THR A 137 -4.41 -6.33 -17.89
C THR A 137 -3.92 -6.18 -19.33
N ASN A 138 -4.80 -6.44 -20.29
CA ASN A 138 -4.53 -6.21 -21.70
C ASN A 138 -4.77 -4.75 -22.12
N SER A 139 -5.01 -3.84 -21.17
CA SER A 139 -5.26 -2.43 -21.46
C SER A 139 -3.96 -1.68 -21.76
N ALA A 140 -3.86 -1.13 -22.97
CA ALA A 140 -2.73 -0.32 -23.43
C ALA A 140 -2.50 1.00 -22.64
N GLU A 141 -3.39 1.34 -21.71
CA GLU A 141 -3.34 2.58 -20.91
C GLU A 141 -2.36 2.51 -19.72
N GLN A 142 -1.76 1.34 -19.44
CA GLN A 142 -0.85 1.16 -18.31
C GLN A 142 0.51 0.62 -18.77
N ALA A 143 1.62 1.29 -18.44
CA ALA A 143 2.96 0.94 -18.92
C ALA A 143 3.42 -0.48 -18.52
N SER A 144 3.04 -0.99 -17.33
CA SER A 144 3.24 -2.40 -16.97
C SER A 144 2.09 -3.32 -17.35
N GLY A 145 0.95 -2.76 -17.79
CA GLY A 145 -0.27 -3.50 -17.97
C GLY A 145 -0.67 -4.30 -16.72
N ALA A 146 -0.47 -3.78 -15.50
CA ALA A 146 -0.88 -4.46 -14.27
C ALA A 146 -1.83 -3.59 -13.43
N VAL A 147 -2.91 -4.21 -12.96
CA VAL A 147 -3.88 -3.63 -12.02
C VAL A 147 -3.96 -4.48 -10.74
N CYS A 148 -4.57 -3.92 -9.71
CA CYS A 148 -4.89 -4.68 -8.51
C CYS A 148 -6.14 -5.57 -8.74
N LEU A 149 -6.12 -6.79 -8.19
CA LEU A 149 -7.22 -7.74 -8.22
C LEU A 149 -8.44 -7.14 -7.49
N GLY A 150 -9.59 -7.09 -8.16
CA GLY A 150 -10.82 -6.55 -7.56
C GLY A 150 -11.46 -7.47 -6.51
N TYR A 151 -12.28 -6.88 -5.64
CA TYR A 151 -12.89 -7.55 -4.47
C TYR A 151 -13.63 -8.85 -4.78
N ALA A 152 -14.52 -8.87 -5.79
CA ALA A 152 -15.29 -10.06 -6.12
C ALA A 152 -14.38 -11.24 -6.52
N SER A 153 -13.33 -10.97 -7.29
CA SER A 153 -12.35 -11.97 -7.69
C SER A 153 -11.44 -12.39 -6.54
N PHE A 154 -11.08 -11.46 -5.65
CA PHE A 154 -10.38 -11.76 -4.40
C PHE A 154 -11.16 -12.78 -3.56
N VAL A 155 -12.45 -12.51 -3.31
CA VAL A 155 -13.32 -13.40 -2.53
C VAL A 155 -13.39 -14.80 -3.16
N GLN A 156 -13.58 -14.89 -4.48
CA GLN A 156 -13.59 -16.18 -5.17
C GLN A 156 -12.26 -16.94 -5.07
N LYS A 157 -11.13 -16.23 -5.09
CA LYS A 157 -9.80 -16.85 -4.97
C LYS A 157 -9.45 -17.29 -3.55
N LEU A 158 -10.14 -16.84 -2.52
CA LEU A 158 -9.89 -17.32 -1.15
C LEU A 158 -10.14 -18.83 -1.02
N ASP A 159 -10.99 -19.41 -1.87
CA ASP A 159 -11.24 -20.86 -1.90
C ASP A 159 -10.11 -21.67 -2.59
N ASP A 160 -9.21 -21.02 -3.33
CA ASP A 160 -8.03 -21.66 -3.91
C ASP A 160 -6.94 -21.83 -2.83
N PRO A 161 -6.51 -23.06 -2.48
CA PRO A 161 -5.48 -23.29 -1.47
C PRO A 161 -4.14 -22.58 -1.76
N GLY A 162 -3.80 -22.35 -3.02
CA GLY A 162 -2.58 -21.63 -3.41
C GLY A 162 -2.62 -20.14 -3.05
N PHE A 163 -3.83 -19.56 -2.97
CA PHE A 163 -4.09 -18.17 -2.66
C PHE A 163 -4.54 -17.99 -1.20
N GLY A 164 -5.56 -18.71 -0.77
CA GLY A 164 -6.19 -18.60 0.56
C GLY A 164 -5.20 -18.79 1.72
N ARG A 165 -4.22 -19.68 1.57
CA ARG A 165 -3.21 -19.97 2.61
C ARG A 165 -2.43 -18.73 3.09
N TRP A 166 -2.27 -17.72 2.23
CA TRP A 166 -1.58 -16.48 2.58
C TRP A 166 -2.40 -15.57 3.51
N PHE A 167 -3.70 -15.84 3.62
CA PHE A 167 -4.65 -15.07 4.41
C PHE A 167 -5.18 -15.83 5.63
N ASP A 168 -4.89 -17.12 5.80
CA ASP A 168 -5.45 -17.94 6.88
C ASP A 168 -5.14 -17.38 8.28
N ARG A 169 -3.85 -17.14 8.57
CA ARG A 169 -3.41 -16.60 9.87
C ARG A 169 -3.99 -15.21 10.11
N LEU A 170 -3.87 -14.32 9.11
CA LEU A 170 -4.37 -12.95 9.24
C LEU A 170 -5.90 -12.93 9.37
N GLY A 171 -6.60 -13.83 8.69
CA GLY A 171 -8.05 -13.99 8.78
C GLY A 171 -8.48 -14.41 10.19
N ALA A 172 -7.80 -15.39 10.78
CA ALA A 172 -8.04 -15.79 12.17
C ALA A 172 -7.75 -14.64 13.15
N ALA A 173 -6.72 -13.82 12.88
CA ALA A 173 -6.44 -12.63 13.67
C ALA A 173 -7.55 -11.57 13.51
N VAL A 174 -8.03 -11.33 12.28
CA VAL A 174 -9.12 -10.38 11.98
C VAL A 174 -10.42 -10.76 12.70
N ASP A 175 -10.73 -12.06 12.76
CA ASP A 175 -11.89 -12.56 13.50
C ASP A 175 -11.84 -12.22 15.00
N ALA A 176 -10.64 -11.99 15.55
CA ALA A 176 -10.42 -11.59 16.95
C ALA A 176 -10.39 -10.06 17.19
N LEU A 177 -10.37 -9.22 16.14
CA LEU A 177 -10.27 -7.75 16.26
C LEU A 177 -11.39 -7.09 17.05
N PRO A 178 -12.66 -7.55 17.01
CA PRO A 178 -13.69 -6.91 17.82
C PRO A 178 -13.39 -6.93 19.32
N GLY A 179 -12.52 -7.84 19.81
CA GLY A 179 -12.13 -7.96 21.21
C GLY A 179 -10.68 -7.56 21.53
N LYS A 180 -9.87 -7.15 20.54
CA LYS A 180 -8.46 -6.79 20.73
C LYS A 180 -8.15 -5.45 20.08
N ARG A 181 -7.26 -4.68 20.69
CA ARG A 181 -6.73 -3.43 20.11
C ARG A 181 -5.21 -3.55 19.93
N PRO A 182 -4.74 -4.20 18.85
CA PRO A 182 -3.31 -4.39 18.63
C PRO A 182 -2.62 -3.04 18.32
N GLU A 183 -1.57 -2.72 19.07
CA GLU A 183 -0.75 -1.51 18.88
C GLU A 183 -0.19 -1.41 17.46
N ARG A 184 0.19 -2.55 16.86
CA ARG A 184 0.61 -2.64 15.46
C ARG A 184 -0.33 -1.92 14.51
N LEU A 185 -1.63 -2.14 14.64
CA LEU A 185 -2.62 -1.56 13.73
C LEU A 185 -2.79 -0.06 13.99
N VAL A 186 -2.60 0.41 15.22
CA VAL A 186 -2.52 1.86 15.52
C VAL A 186 -1.33 2.48 14.78
N HIS A 187 -0.15 1.87 14.86
CA HIS A 187 1.04 2.34 14.15
C HIS A 187 0.90 2.28 12.63
N ALA A 188 0.31 1.20 12.10
CA ALA A 188 0.04 1.08 10.67
C ALA A 188 -0.96 2.16 10.20
N GLN A 189 -2.00 2.42 10.97
CA GLN A 189 -2.99 3.46 10.67
C GLN A 189 -2.36 4.86 10.67
N ASN A 190 -1.50 5.16 11.64
CA ASN A 190 -0.78 6.42 11.69
C ASN A 190 0.18 6.57 10.49
N ALA A 191 0.94 5.52 10.15
CA ALA A 191 1.81 5.53 8.97
C ALA A 191 1.03 5.68 7.65
N LEU A 192 -0.18 5.11 7.57
CA LEU A 192 -1.07 5.31 6.41
C LEU A 192 -1.55 6.75 6.32
N ILE A 193 -1.84 7.41 7.44
CA ILE A 193 -2.14 8.85 7.45
C ILE A 193 -0.94 9.65 6.96
N ASP A 194 0.28 9.35 7.41
CA ASP A 194 1.50 10.01 6.93
C ASP A 194 1.65 9.89 5.40
N LEU A 195 1.30 8.72 4.85
CA LEU A 195 1.30 8.48 3.40
C LEU A 195 0.19 9.27 2.69
N ILE A 196 -1.03 9.30 3.25
CA ILE A 196 -2.17 10.05 2.69
C ILE A 196 -1.88 11.56 2.70
N GLU A 197 -1.34 12.10 3.78
CA GLU A 197 -0.97 13.53 3.90
C GLU A 197 0.12 13.91 2.90
N PHE A 198 1.07 13.00 2.61
CA PHE A 198 2.05 13.20 1.54
C PHE A 198 1.39 13.17 0.15
N LEU A 199 0.49 12.21 -0.10
CA LEU A 199 -0.18 12.02 -1.38
C LEU A 199 -1.29 13.04 -1.64
N ASP A 200 -1.88 13.66 -0.64
CA ASP A 200 -2.97 14.62 -0.78
C ASP A 200 -2.93 15.67 0.34
N PRO A 201 -1.89 16.54 0.36
CA PRO A 201 -1.65 17.46 1.47
C PRO A 201 -2.84 18.40 1.72
N ASP A 202 -3.48 18.88 0.65
CA ASP A 202 -4.59 19.83 0.75
C ASP A 202 -5.97 19.17 0.95
N GLY A 203 -6.06 17.83 0.88
CA GLY A 203 -7.35 17.14 1.03
C GLY A 203 -8.33 17.32 -0.14
N HIS A 204 -7.85 17.79 -1.29
CA HIS A 204 -8.70 18.05 -2.45
C HIS A 204 -9.20 16.78 -3.14
N ARG A 205 -8.48 15.66 -3.01
CA ARG A 205 -8.84 14.39 -3.68
C ARG A 205 -9.75 13.52 -2.83
N LEU A 206 -9.51 13.47 -1.51
CA LEU A 206 -10.30 12.67 -0.58
C LEU A 206 -10.80 13.50 0.60
N THR A 207 -12.13 13.64 0.68
CA THR A 207 -12.84 14.14 1.85
C THR A 207 -13.04 13.00 2.87
N GLY A 208 -11.96 12.53 3.49
CA GLY A 208 -11.96 11.39 4.43
C GLY A 208 -11.53 11.76 5.85
N GLN A 209 -11.79 10.89 6.83
CA GLN A 209 -11.41 11.08 8.23
C GLN A 209 -9.92 10.81 8.42
N ARG A 210 -9.12 11.87 8.63
CA ARG A 210 -7.65 11.81 8.84
C ARG A 210 -7.25 11.75 10.33
N GLU A 211 -8.14 11.24 11.17
CA GLU A 211 -7.89 11.17 12.61
C GLU A 211 -6.91 10.04 12.93
N ARG A 212 -5.85 10.38 13.67
CA ARG A 212 -4.84 9.42 14.15
C ARG A 212 -5.36 8.70 15.38
N LEU A 213 -5.16 7.38 15.41
CA LEU A 213 -5.41 6.60 16.61
C LEU A 213 -4.33 6.85 17.66
N SER A 214 -4.76 6.96 18.92
CA SER A 214 -3.90 7.09 20.10
C SER A 214 -3.52 5.75 20.74
#